data_AF-A0A2Z2MHW4-F1
#
_entry.id   AF-A0A2Z2MHW4-F1
#
_cell.length_a   1.000
_cell.length_b   1.000
_cell.length_c   1.000
_cell.angle_alpha   90.00
_cell.angle_beta   90.00
_cell.angle_gamma   90.00
#
_symmetry.space_group_name_H-M   'P 1'
#
loop_
_entity.id
_entity.type
_entity.pdbx_description
1 polymer ?
#
loop_
_entity_poly.entity_id
_entity_poly.type
_entity_poly.pdbx_seq_one_letter_code
_entity_poly.pdbx_strand_id
1 'polypeptide(L)'
;MEGIETQVLEWLRAGNDTAEDIVDLPWSVREMRPGMYVAEHPRMPFSLLVAFSEDFIHLLVPLGLETFSMTKDEKLRVYHTLLRLNDQVNLMKFTLSGMDDDVYLRVDLDKKTLGKDEFNDALTALLIGLMSAVSALGLEEAFAKEIFDRIVGMVLERVERGASRDELMRFLTVKVGMSVEDAKNLLNEVFAAKKEIDGQGEDVGYF
;
A
#
# COMPACT_ATOMS: atom_id res chain seq x y z
N MET A 1 -10.20 20.76 -21.05
CA MET A 1 -8.92 20.22 -20.58
C MET A 1 -9.23 19.40 -19.36
N GLU A 2 -9.11 18.08 -19.45
CA GLU A 2 -9.06 17.25 -18.23
C GLU A 2 -7.90 17.78 -17.38
N GLY A 3 -8.16 18.01 -16.08
CA GLY A 3 -7.13 18.46 -15.16
C GLY A 3 -6.09 17.37 -14.98
N ILE A 4 -4.83 17.76 -14.71
CA ILE A 4 -3.74 16.82 -14.40
C ILE A 4 -4.12 15.79 -13.32
N GLU A 5 -5.01 16.15 -12.39
CA GLU A 5 -5.55 15.24 -11.38
C GLU A 5 -6.28 14.04 -12.01
N THR A 6 -7.13 14.30 -13.00
CA THR A 6 -7.81 13.24 -13.77
C THR A 6 -6.81 12.35 -14.47
N GLN A 7 -5.79 12.95 -15.12
CA GLN A 7 -4.74 12.19 -15.82
C GLN A 7 -3.96 11.28 -14.87
N VAL A 8 -3.56 11.77 -13.69
CA VAL A 8 -2.84 10.95 -12.68
C VAL A 8 -3.69 9.76 -12.23
N LEU A 9 -4.98 10.00 -11.95
CA LEU A 9 -5.89 8.92 -11.55
C LEU A 9 -6.13 7.93 -12.70
N GLU A 10 -6.15 8.41 -13.94
CA GLU A 10 -6.24 7.56 -15.12
C GLU A 10 -4.98 6.73 -15.33
N TRP A 11 -3.78 7.29 -15.16
CA TRP A 11 -2.53 6.53 -15.26
C TRP A 11 -2.53 5.36 -14.28
N LEU A 12 -2.92 5.60 -13.03
CA LEU A 12 -3.03 4.54 -12.02
C LEU A 12 -4.06 3.46 -12.37
N ARG A 13 -5.17 3.83 -13.03
CA ARG A 13 -6.26 2.88 -13.36
C ARG A 13 -6.01 2.13 -14.67
N ALA A 14 -5.42 2.81 -15.66
CA ALA A 14 -5.25 2.34 -17.03
C ALA A 14 -3.98 1.50 -17.14
N GLY A 15 -3.98 0.35 -16.45
CA GLY A 15 -2.84 -0.56 -16.38
C GLY A 15 -3.12 -1.97 -16.88
N ASN A 16 -2.08 -2.78 -16.93
CA ASN A 16 -2.12 -4.21 -17.22
C ASN A 16 -1.29 -4.99 -16.18
N ASP A 17 -1.70 -6.21 -15.84
CA ASP A 17 -1.05 -6.96 -14.74
C ASP A 17 0.37 -7.42 -15.04
N THR A 18 0.72 -7.45 -16.32
CA THR A 18 2.02 -7.86 -16.84
C THR A 18 2.99 -6.70 -17.00
N ALA A 19 2.61 -5.48 -16.61
CA ALA A 19 3.47 -4.32 -16.75
C ALA A 19 4.75 -4.47 -15.92
N GLU A 20 5.85 -3.99 -16.51
CA GLU A 20 7.14 -3.84 -15.83
C GLU A 20 7.15 -2.54 -15.01
N ASP A 21 6.62 -1.46 -15.58
CA ASP A 21 6.51 -0.16 -14.92
C ASP A 21 5.40 -0.13 -13.87
N ILE A 22 5.70 0.48 -12.73
CA ILE A 22 4.80 0.53 -11.57
C ILE A 22 3.55 1.37 -11.88
N VAL A 23 3.70 2.45 -12.64
CA VAL A 23 2.58 3.30 -13.06
C VAL A 23 1.59 2.55 -13.95
N ASP A 24 2.05 1.55 -14.70
CA ASP A 24 1.25 0.80 -15.67
C ASP A 24 0.58 -0.45 -15.06
N LEU A 25 0.69 -0.64 -13.75
CA LEU A 25 -0.11 -1.63 -13.04
C LEU A 25 -1.55 -1.13 -12.86
N PRO A 26 -2.57 -2.00 -12.86
CA PRO A 26 -3.97 -1.58 -12.71
C PRO A 26 -4.32 -1.36 -11.24
N TRP A 27 -3.97 -0.20 -10.69
CA TRP A 27 -4.25 0.15 -9.30
C TRP A 27 -5.76 0.28 -9.03
N SER A 28 -6.19 -0.22 -7.88
CA SER A 28 -7.51 0.05 -7.33
C SER A 28 -7.49 1.40 -6.62
N VAL A 29 -8.14 2.39 -7.21
CA VAL A 29 -8.14 3.78 -6.70
C VAL A 29 -9.50 4.15 -6.10
N ARG A 30 -9.51 4.53 -4.82
CA ARG A 30 -10.71 4.94 -4.07
C ARG A 30 -10.52 6.34 -3.49
N GLU A 31 -11.53 7.19 -3.59
CA GLU A 31 -11.52 8.50 -2.93
C GLU A 31 -11.83 8.32 -1.44
N MET A 32 -10.99 8.87 -0.57
CA MET A 32 -11.21 8.83 0.89
C MET A 32 -11.96 10.09 1.37
N ARG A 33 -11.60 11.23 0.79
CA ARG A 33 -12.19 12.56 1.03
C ARG A 33 -11.86 13.45 -0.16
N PRO A 34 -12.57 14.57 -0.35
CA PRO A 34 -12.36 15.45 -1.50
C PRO A 34 -10.87 15.78 -1.71
N GLY A 35 -10.34 15.41 -2.88
CA GLY A 35 -8.95 15.67 -3.26
C GLY A 35 -7.90 14.73 -2.65
N MET A 36 -8.31 13.65 -1.97
CA MET A 36 -7.41 12.63 -1.42
C MET A 36 -7.90 11.23 -1.73
N TYR A 37 -7.02 10.45 -2.34
CA TYR A 37 -7.29 9.11 -2.84
C TYR A 37 -6.32 8.11 -2.22
N VAL A 38 -6.78 6.87 -2.08
CA VAL A 38 -5.93 5.72 -1.80
C VAL A 38 -5.88 4.86 -3.06
N ALA A 39 -4.67 4.49 -3.46
CA ALA A 39 -4.41 3.59 -4.58
C ALA A 39 -3.69 2.35 -4.05
N GLU A 40 -4.21 1.17 -4.41
CA GLU A 40 -3.66 -0.10 -3.96
C GLU A 40 -3.48 -1.07 -5.12
N HIS A 41 -2.35 -1.77 -5.14
CA HIS A 41 -2.10 -2.84 -6.09
C HIS A 41 -1.52 -4.06 -5.35
N PRO A 42 -1.98 -5.30 -5.64
CA PRO A 42 -1.55 -6.48 -4.88
C PRO A 42 -0.04 -6.78 -4.97
N ARG A 43 0.62 -6.39 -6.07
CA ARG A 43 2.08 -6.53 -6.26
C ARG A 43 2.90 -5.44 -5.56
N MET A 44 2.27 -4.36 -5.10
CA MET A 44 2.98 -3.24 -4.49
C MET A 44 2.89 -3.36 -2.98
N PRO A 45 3.99 -3.34 -2.22
CA PRO A 45 3.98 -3.64 -0.79
C PRO A 45 3.46 -2.50 0.10
N PHE A 46 2.86 -1.47 -0.49
CA PHE A 46 2.29 -0.33 0.23
C PHE A 46 0.94 0.09 -0.36
N SER A 47 0.16 0.82 0.45
CA SER A 47 -0.99 1.59 -0.03
C SER A 47 -0.52 3.02 -0.28
N LEU A 48 -0.79 3.52 -1.48
CA LEU A 48 -0.37 4.85 -1.91
C LEU A 48 -1.47 5.85 -1.61
N LEU A 49 -1.18 6.87 -0.81
CA LEU A 49 -2.07 8.02 -0.67
C LEU A 49 -1.68 9.08 -1.70
N VAL A 50 -2.65 9.53 -2.49
CA VAL A 50 -2.50 10.58 -3.49
C VAL A 50 -3.34 11.78 -3.05
N ALA A 51 -2.69 12.88 -2.71
CA ALA A 51 -3.38 14.11 -2.30
C ALA A 51 -3.07 15.25 -3.26
N PHE A 52 -4.11 15.96 -3.69
CA PHE A 52 -3.99 17.10 -4.58
C PHE A 52 -4.09 18.41 -3.78
N SER A 53 -3.07 19.26 -3.90
CA SER A 53 -3.10 20.65 -3.42
C SER A 53 -3.16 21.60 -4.62
N GLU A 54 -3.03 22.91 -4.44
CA GLU A 54 -3.18 23.88 -5.55
C GLU A 54 -2.17 23.62 -6.69
N ASP A 55 -0.87 23.65 -6.40
CA ASP A 55 0.20 23.49 -7.39
C ASP A 55 0.85 22.10 -7.40
N PHE A 56 0.59 21.26 -6.39
CA PHE A 56 1.32 20.00 -6.21
C PHE A 56 0.43 18.76 -6.08
N ILE A 57 1.02 17.62 -6.42
CA ILE A 57 0.51 16.28 -6.12
C ILE A 57 1.42 15.65 -5.09
N HIS A 58 0.84 15.19 -3.99
CA HIS A 58 1.56 14.58 -2.88
C HIS A 58 1.31 13.08 -2.91
N LEU A 59 2.39 12.32 -3.08
CA LEU A 59 2.39 10.87 -2.97
C LEU A 59 2.94 10.48 -1.61
N LEU A 60 2.14 9.78 -0.81
CA LEU A 60 2.49 9.45 0.57
C LEU A 60 2.35 7.94 0.79
N VAL A 61 3.33 7.36 1.49
CA VAL A 61 3.31 5.97 1.94
C VAL A 61 3.52 5.97 3.46
N PRO A 62 2.52 5.55 4.26
CA PRO A 62 2.73 5.37 5.70
C PRO A 62 3.66 4.18 5.94
N LEU A 63 4.57 4.31 6.90
CA LEU A 63 5.45 3.20 7.32
C LEU A 63 4.87 2.35 8.46
N GLY A 64 3.73 2.75 9.03
CA GLY A 64 3.17 2.10 10.22
C GLY A 64 4.04 2.26 11.48
N LEU A 65 4.97 3.22 11.47
CA LEU A 65 5.91 3.46 12.55
C LEU A 65 5.55 4.75 13.30
N GLU A 66 4.90 4.60 14.45
CA GLU A 66 4.61 5.67 15.39
C GLU A 66 5.86 5.96 16.23
N THR A 67 6.26 7.23 16.33
CA THR A 67 7.48 7.58 17.09
C THR A 67 7.19 8.35 18.36
N PHE A 68 5.99 8.89 18.56
CA PHE A 68 5.67 9.73 19.71
C PHE A 68 5.95 9.03 21.05
N SER A 69 5.46 7.79 21.20
CA SER A 69 5.58 6.95 22.41
C SER A 69 6.95 6.29 22.62
N MET A 70 7.86 6.37 21.65
CA MET A 70 9.20 5.78 21.76
C MET A 70 10.05 6.44 22.84
N THR A 71 11.00 5.68 23.39
CA THR A 71 12.03 6.26 24.25
C THR A 71 12.91 7.24 23.45
N LYS A 72 13.57 8.16 24.15
CA LYS A 72 14.42 9.18 23.52
C LYS A 72 15.51 8.59 22.63
N ASP A 73 16.15 7.51 23.08
CA ASP A 73 17.28 6.91 22.37
C ASP A 73 16.80 6.14 21.13
N GLU A 74 15.64 5.48 21.21
CA GLU A 74 15.01 4.83 20.05
C GLU A 74 14.59 5.86 19.01
N LYS A 75 13.92 6.93 19.45
CA LYS A 75 13.50 8.04 18.59
C LYS A 75 14.70 8.69 17.88
N LEU A 76 15.78 8.97 18.61
CA LEU A 76 17.00 9.53 18.03
C LEU A 76 17.62 8.59 16.99
N ARG A 77 17.67 7.29 17.28
CA ARG A 77 18.16 6.27 16.34
C ARG A 77 17.32 6.25 15.07
N VAL A 78 15.99 6.20 15.20
CA VAL A 78 15.06 6.21 14.06
C VAL A 78 15.25 7.47 13.23
N TYR A 79 15.16 8.65 13.84
CA TYR A 79 15.27 9.93 13.11
C TYR A 79 16.62 10.09 12.41
N HIS A 80 17.71 9.72 13.09
CA HIS A 80 19.04 9.76 12.47
C HIS A 80 19.12 8.81 11.26
N THR A 81 18.58 7.60 11.36
CA THR A 81 18.51 6.66 10.22
C THR A 81 17.69 7.26 9.07
N LEU A 82 16.48 7.75 9.33
CA LEU A 82 15.61 8.33 8.31
C LEU A 82 16.24 9.55 7.60
N LEU A 83 16.91 10.43 8.36
CA LEU A 83 17.62 11.57 7.78
C LEU A 83 18.77 11.16 6.87
N ARG A 84 19.47 10.06 7.19
CA ARG A 84 20.51 9.53 6.30
C ARG A 84 19.93 8.90 5.04
N LEU A 85 18.77 8.24 5.14
CA LEU A 85 18.09 7.66 3.99
C LEU A 85 17.56 8.74 3.03
N ASN A 86 17.17 9.92 3.53
CA ASN A 86 16.79 11.07 2.68
C ASN A 86 17.91 11.49 1.71
N ASP A 87 19.18 11.22 2.03
CA ASP A 87 20.31 11.56 1.18
C ASP A 87 20.63 10.45 0.14
N GLN A 88 19.99 9.28 0.25
CA GLN A 88 20.30 8.11 -0.58
C GLN A 88 19.37 7.94 -1.78
N VAL A 89 18.12 8.40 -1.68
CA VAL A 89 17.12 8.24 -2.73
C VAL A 89 16.58 9.62 -3.11
N ASN A 90 16.83 10.05 -4.34
CA ASN A 90 16.34 11.32 -4.86
C ASN A 90 14.80 11.32 -4.97
N LEU A 91 14.21 12.52 -5.11
CA LEU A 91 12.77 12.79 -5.27
C LEU A 91 11.89 12.51 -4.04
N MET A 92 12.36 11.68 -3.11
CA MET A 92 11.60 11.28 -1.94
C MET A 92 12.16 11.86 -0.65
N LYS A 93 11.33 11.89 0.39
CA LYS A 93 11.74 12.23 1.76
C LYS A 93 10.90 11.49 2.81
N PHE A 94 11.49 11.20 3.95
CA PHE A 94 10.81 10.82 5.16
C PHE A 94 10.34 12.05 5.92
N THR A 95 9.09 12.03 6.37
CA THR A 95 8.46 13.09 7.16
C THR A 95 7.68 12.50 8.32
N LEU A 96 7.50 13.30 9.38
CA LEU A 96 6.56 12.99 10.45
C LEU A 96 5.22 13.67 10.16
N SER A 97 4.12 13.02 10.50
CA SER A 97 2.78 13.60 10.33
C SER A 97 1.81 13.08 11.39
N GLY A 98 0.75 13.86 11.65
CA GLY A 98 -0.24 13.53 12.66
C GLY A 98 0.17 13.98 14.07
N MET A 99 -0.65 13.61 15.05
CA MET A 99 -0.39 13.92 16.47
C MET A 99 0.60 12.94 17.10
N ASP A 100 0.72 11.73 16.54
CA ASP A 100 1.54 10.65 17.07
C ASP A 100 2.91 10.53 16.37
N ASP A 101 3.31 11.55 15.60
CA ASP A 101 4.58 11.56 14.85
C ASP A 101 4.79 10.28 14.02
N ASP A 102 3.78 9.92 13.23
CA ASP A 102 3.85 8.78 12.31
C ASP A 102 4.83 9.07 11.17
N VAL A 103 5.66 8.08 10.85
CA VAL A 103 6.62 8.20 9.75
C VAL A 103 5.94 7.93 8.41
N TYR A 104 6.11 8.87 7.48
CA TYR A 104 5.66 8.77 6.10
C TYR A 104 6.83 8.92 5.12
N LEU A 105 6.79 8.14 4.06
CA LEU A 105 7.48 8.41 2.80
C LEU A 105 6.67 9.41 2.00
N ARG A 106 7.34 10.38 1.37
CA ARG A 106 6.68 11.44 0.62
C ARG A 106 7.43 11.81 -0.65
N VAL A 107 6.69 11.98 -1.74
CA VAL A 107 7.14 12.69 -2.96
C VAL A 107 6.16 13.83 -3.24
N ASP A 108 6.69 14.99 -3.65
CA ASP A 108 5.91 16.16 -4.04
C ASP A 108 6.19 16.47 -5.52
N LEU A 109 5.16 16.45 -6.36
CA LEU A 109 5.27 16.62 -7.82
C LEU A 109 4.58 17.91 -8.26
N ASP A 110 5.26 18.74 -9.06
CA ASP A 110 4.68 19.97 -9.61
C ASP A 110 3.70 19.62 -10.73
N LYS A 111 2.44 20.06 -10.58
CA LYS A 111 1.37 19.84 -11.55
C LYS A 111 1.66 20.40 -12.94
N LYS A 112 2.53 21.42 -13.05
CA LYS A 112 2.82 22.14 -14.31
C LYS A 112 3.75 21.36 -15.23
N THR A 113 4.64 20.55 -14.66
CA THR A 113 5.67 19.82 -15.41
C THR A 113 5.44 18.32 -15.42
N LEU A 114 4.53 17.82 -14.57
CA LEU A 114 4.34 16.39 -14.36
C LEU A 114 4.00 15.63 -15.65
N GLY A 115 4.89 14.72 -16.00
CA GLY A 115 4.66 13.68 -17.00
C GLY A 115 4.46 12.30 -16.35
N LYS A 116 3.98 11.33 -17.14
CA LYS A 116 3.78 9.95 -16.69
C LYS A 116 5.10 9.27 -16.28
N ASP A 117 6.19 9.57 -16.97
CA ASP A 117 7.52 9.02 -16.66
C ASP A 117 8.02 9.52 -15.30
N GLU A 118 7.91 10.83 -15.04
CA GLU A 118 8.24 11.42 -13.73
C GLU A 118 7.37 10.83 -12.61
N PHE A 119 6.10 10.56 -12.90
CA PHE A 119 5.20 9.88 -11.97
C PHE A 119 5.65 8.43 -11.68
N ASN A 120 6.09 7.68 -12.70
CA ASN A 120 6.63 6.33 -12.54
C ASN A 120 7.93 6.34 -11.71
N ASP A 121 8.82 7.30 -11.98
CA ASP A 121 10.06 7.50 -11.22
C ASP A 121 9.76 7.79 -9.75
N ALA A 122 8.73 8.59 -9.47
CA ALA A 122 8.27 8.86 -8.11
C ALA A 122 7.76 7.60 -7.40
N LEU A 123 6.95 6.76 -8.06
CA LEU A 123 6.50 5.49 -7.50
C LEU A 123 7.66 4.52 -7.25
N THR A 124 8.64 4.50 -8.15
CA THR A 124 9.85 3.69 -8.01
C THR A 124 10.72 4.16 -6.86
N ALA A 125 10.90 5.48 -6.71
CA ALA A 125 11.61 6.08 -5.58
C ALA A 125 10.92 5.75 -4.25
N LEU A 126 9.59 5.76 -4.20
CA LEU A 126 8.83 5.35 -3.02
C LEU A 126 9.06 3.86 -2.68
N LEU A 127 9.05 2.97 -3.68
CA LEU A 127 9.32 1.55 -3.45
C LEU A 127 10.73 1.33 -2.90
N ILE A 128 11.74 1.93 -3.53
CA ILE A 128 13.14 1.82 -3.09
C ILE A 128 13.32 2.40 -1.69
N GLY A 129 12.75 3.57 -1.43
CA GLY A 129 12.79 4.23 -0.13
C GLY A 129 12.16 3.39 0.97
N LEU A 130 11.00 2.78 0.71
CA LEU A 130 10.33 1.87 1.65
C LEU A 130 11.20 0.66 1.97
N MET A 131 11.71 -0.04 0.95
CA MET A 131 12.55 -1.22 1.15
C MET A 131 13.85 -0.87 1.91
N SER A 132 14.41 0.30 1.64
CA SER A 132 15.62 0.80 2.33
C SER A 132 15.32 1.11 3.80
N ALA A 133 14.17 1.71 4.10
CA ALA A 133 13.75 1.98 5.48
C ALA A 133 13.47 0.70 6.26
N VAL A 134 12.75 -0.25 5.66
CA VAL A 134 12.44 -1.55 6.28
C VAL A 134 13.73 -2.23 6.70
N SER A 135 14.72 -2.29 5.81
CA SER A 135 16.00 -2.92 6.13
C SER A 135 16.83 -2.14 7.15
N ALA A 136 16.92 -0.82 6.99
CA ALA A 136 17.76 0.00 7.88
C ALA A 136 17.22 0.11 9.31
N LEU A 137 15.91 -0.10 9.50
CA LEU A 137 15.24 -0.04 10.80
C LEU A 137 14.97 -1.42 11.41
N GLY A 138 15.27 -2.52 10.69
CA GLY A 138 15.04 -3.88 11.18
C GLY A 138 13.55 -4.23 11.27
N LEU A 139 12.75 -3.79 10.30
CA LEU A 139 11.29 -3.93 10.28
C LEU A 139 10.81 -5.09 9.38
N GLU A 140 11.70 -5.96 8.92
CA GLU A 140 11.40 -6.97 7.89
C GLU A 140 10.26 -7.91 8.30
N GLU A 141 10.25 -8.40 9.54
CA GLU A 141 9.20 -9.31 10.02
C GLU A 141 7.83 -8.62 10.12
N ALA A 142 7.80 -7.41 10.70
CA ALA A 142 6.57 -6.63 10.81
C ALA A 142 6.02 -6.27 9.43
N PHE A 143 6.91 -5.89 8.51
CA PHE A 143 6.57 -5.56 7.14
C PHE A 143 6.04 -6.76 6.35
N ALA A 144 6.68 -7.92 6.47
CA ALA A 144 6.20 -9.16 5.84
C ALA A 144 4.80 -9.54 6.32
N LYS A 145 4.56 -9.39 7.63
CA LYS A 145 3.23 -9.61 8.22
C LYS A 145 2.20 -8.64 7.68
N GLU A 146 2.51 -7.34 7.60
CA GLU A 146 1.60 -6.33 7.09
C GLU A 146 1.22 -6.58 5.62
N ILE A 147 2.19 -6.95 4.78
CA ILE A 147 1.94 -7.35 3.38
C ILE A 147 0.96 -8.53 3.33
N PHE A 148 1.19 -9.54 4.17
CA PHE A 148 0.34 -10.73 4.23
C PHE A 148 -1.09 -10.38 4.67
N ASP A 149 -1.24 -9.65 5.78
CA ASP A 149 -2.53 -9.24 6.33
C ASP A 149 -3.33 -8.43 5.30
N ARG A 150 -2.66 -7.56 4.55
CA ARG A 150 -3.31 -6.80 3.47
C ARG A 150 -3.77 -7.70 2.32
N ILE A 151 -2.98 -8.71 1.92
CA ILE A 151 -3.41 -9.67 0.90
C ILE A 151 -4.63 -10.45 1.38
N VAL A 152 -4.65 -10.88 2.65
CA VAL A 152 -5.82 -11.51 3.28
C VAL A 152 -7.03 -10.58 3.20
N GLY A 153 -6.88 -9.30 3.54
CA GLY A 153 -7.95 -8.30 3.42
C GLY A 153 -8.50 -8.19 1.99
N MET A 154 -7.62 -8.16 0.98
CA MET A 154 -8.04 -8.14 -0.44
C MET A 154 -8.79 -9.42 -0.87
N VAL A 155 -8.48 -10.57 -0.27
CA VAL A 155 -9.21 -11.83 -0.50
C VAL A 155 -10.58 -11.80 0.17
N LEU A 156 -10.65 -11.36 1.43
CA LEU A 156 -11.89 -11.26 2.18
C LEU A 156 -12.90 -10.33 1.50
N GLU A 157 -12.47 -9.15 1.04
CA GLU A 157 -13.32 -8.22 0.28
C GLU A 157 -13.91 -8.87 -0.99
N ARG A 158 -13.14 -9.74 -1.66
CA ARG A 158 -13.62 -10.48 -2.84
C ARG A 158 -14.59 -11.60 -2.47
N VAL A 159 -14.33 -12.30 -1.37
CA VAL A 159 -15.26 -13.32 -0.82
C VAL A 159 -16.60 -12.68 -0.47
N GLU A 160 -16.60 -11.50 0.17
CA GLU A 160 -17.81 -10.74 0.51
C GLU A 160 -18.59 -10.32 -0.74
N ARG A 161 -17.90 -10.02 -1.84
CA ARG A 161 -18.50 -9.73 -3.15
C ARG A 161 -18.97 -10.98 -3.91
N GLY A 162 -18.86 -12.16 -3.31
CA GLY A 162 -19.31 -13.43 -3.91
C GLY A 162 -18.34 -14.04 -4.92
N ALA A 163 -17.05 -13.67 -4.89
CA ALA A 163 -16.05 -14.28 -5.76
C ALA A 163 -15.93 -15.78 -5.48
N SER A 164 -15.89 -16.57 -6.55
CA SER A 164 -15.68 -18.01 -6.50
C SER A 164 -14.24 -18.36 -6.10
N ARG A 165 -14.05 -19.59 -5.60
CA ARG A 165 -12.71 -20.08 -5.24
C ARG A 165 -11.72 -20.04 -6.42
N ASP A 166 -12.19 -20.31 -7.64
CA ASP A 166 -11.34 -20.26 -8.84
C ASP A 166 -10.92 -18.83 -9.19
N GLU A 167 -11.81 -17.85 -8.99
CA GLU A 167 -11.46 -16.43 -9.16
C GLU A 167 -10.44 -15.96 -8.13
N LEU A 168 -10.58 -16.40 -6.88
CA LEU A 168 -9.61 -16.10 -5.82
C LEU A 168 -8.26 -16.77 -6.09
N MET A 169 -8.24 -18.02 -6.57
CA MET A 169 -7.01 -18.71 -6.97
C MET A 169 -6.30 -17.97 -8.11
N ARG A 170 -7.03 -17.50 -9.12
CA ARG A 170 -6.45 -16.68 -10.20
C ARG A 170 -5.91 -15.36 -9.68
N PHE A 171 -6.63 -14.71 -8.77
CA PHE A 171 -6.16 -13.49 -8.13
C PHE A 171 -4.82 -13.73 -7.40
N LEU A 172 -4.74 -14.74 -6.54
CA LEU A 172 -3.53 -15.02 -5.76
C LEU A 172 -2.33 -15.42 -6.65
N THR A 173 -2.56 -16.23 -7.67
CA THR A 173 -1.45 -16.74 -8.51
C THR A 173 -1.03 -15.76 -9.61
N VAL A 174 -1.98 -15.08 -10.26
CA VAL A 174 -1.70 -14.20 -11.40
C VAL A 174 -1.50 -12.75 -10.97
N LYS A 175 -2.34 -12.23 -10.07
CA LYS A 175 -2.29 -10.82 -9.66
C LYS A 175 -1.32 -10.59 -8.51
N VAL A 176 -1.31 -11.47 -7.51
CA VAL A 176 -0.36 -11.37 -6.38
C VAL A 176 0.98 -12.02 -6.72
N GLY A 177 0.98 -13.08 -7.53
CA GLY A 177 2.19 -13.80 -7.92
C GLY A 177 2.59 -14.92 -6.96
N MET A 178 1.66 -15.41 -6.13
CA MET A 178 1.92 -16.54 -5.24
C MET A 178 2.07 -17.85 -6.00
N SER A 179 2.79 -18.80 -5.38
CA SER A 179 2.76 -20.18 -5.82
C SER A 179 1.34 -20.76 -5.70
N VAL A 180 1.02 -21.75 -6.52
CA VAL A 180 -0.28 -22.44 -6.47
C VAL A 180 -0.49 -23.11 -5.10
N GLU A 181 0.59 -23.57 -4.46
CA GLU A 181 0.55 -24.21 -3.16
C GLU A 181 0.22 -23.20 -2.05
N ASP A 182 0.95 -22.09 -1.99
CA ASP A 182 0.72 -21.03 -0.99
C ASP A 182 -0.68 -20.42 -1.14
N ALA A 183 -1.11 -20.17 -2.39
CA ALA A 183 -2.45 -19.68 -2.67
C ALA A 183 -3.54 -20.64 -2.18
N LYS A 184 -3.35 -21.96 -2.36
CA LYS A 184 -4.30 -22.97 -1.85
C LYS A 184 -4.35 -22.99 -0.33
N ASN A 185 -3.19 -22.93 0.33
CA ASN A 185 -3.08 -22.93 1.79
C ASN A 185 -3.79 -21.70 2.37
N LEU A 186 -3.51 -20.51 1.82
CA LEU A 186 -4.15 -19.27 2.22
C LEU A 186 -5.69 -19.33 2.08
N LEU A 187 -6.20 -19.80 0.94
CA LEU A 187 -7.66 -19.92 0.77
C LEU A 187 -8.28 -20.93 1.73
N ASN A 188 -7.59 -22.04 2.03
CA ASN A 188 -8.10 -22.99 3.02
C ASN A 188 -8.27 -22.34 4.39
N GLU A 189 -7.26 -21.59 4.84
CA GLU A 189 -7.30 -20.88 6.13
C GLU A 189 -8.41 -19.82 6.14
N VAL A 190 -8.51 -18.99 5.10
CA VAL A 190 -9.54 -17.95 5.00
C VAL A 190 -10.96 -18.54 5.03
N PHE A 191 -11.22 -19.61 4.27
CA PHE A 191 -12.54 -20.25 4.26
C PHE A 191 -12.83 -21.06 5.54
N ALA A 192 -11.81 -21.61 6.21
CA ALA A 192 -11.98 -22.26 7.50
C ALA A 192 -12.39 -21.25 8.57
N ALA A 193 -11.65 -20.14 8.69
CA ALA A 193 -11.96 -19.07 9.62
C ALA A 193 -13.36 -18.48 9.39
N LYS A 194 -13.76 -18.28 8.12
CA LYS A 194 -15.12 -17.79 7.79
C LYS A 194 -16.22 -18.76 8.24
N LYS A 195 -16.04 -20.07 8.04
CA LYS A 195 -17.03 -21.08 8.47
C LYS A 195 -17.18 -21.14 9.99
N GLU A 196 -16.11 -20.94 10.74
CA GLU A 196 -16.16 -20.88 12.21
C GLU A 196 -16.95 -19.66 12.69
N ILE A 197 -16.77 -18.50 12.03
CA ILE A 197 -17.51 -17.26 12.33
C ILE A 197 -18.99 -17.41 11.97
N ASP A 198 -19.31 -17.92 10.78
CA ASP A 198 -20.69 -18.13 10.32
C ASP A 198 -21.41 -19.20 11.17
N GLY A 199 -20.70 -20.24 11.61
CA GLY A 199 -21.23 -21.32 12.46
C GLY A 199 -21.49 -20.92 13.92
N GLN A 200 -20.78 -19.92 14.46
CA GLN A 200 -21.06 -19.37 15.80
C GLN A 200 -22.28 -18.43 15.83
N GLY A 201 -22.75 -17.97 14.67
CA GLY A 201 -23.95 -17.13 14.55
C GLY A 201 -25.28 -17.88 14.65
N GLU A 202 -25.28 -19.22 14.51
CA GLU A 202 -26.51 -20.04 14.59
C GLU A 202 -26.84 -20.51 16.02
N ASP A 203 -25.94 -20.36 16.99
CA ASP A 203 -26.07 -20.96 18.34
C ASP A 203 -26.48 -19.96 19.45
N VAL A 204 -27.06 -18.81 19.08
CA VAL A 204 -27.79 -17.95 20.04
C VAL A 204 -29.30 -18.21 19.89
N GLY A 205 -29.68 -19.46 20.15
CA GLY A 205 -31.06 -19.87 20.37
C GLY A 205 -31.50 -19.56 21.80
N TYR A 206 -32.54 -18.73 21.91
CA TYR A 206 -33.36 -18.43 23.09
C TYR A 206 -33.29 -19.45 24.25
N PHE A 207 -32.90 -18.96 25.42
CA PHE A 207 -33.50 -19.33 26.71
C PHE A 207 -33.68 -18.08 27.57
#